data_AF-A0A0X3NWA2-F1
#
_entry.id   AF-A0A0X3NWA2-F1
#
_cell.length_a   1.000
_cell.length_b   1.000
_cell.length_c   1.000
_cell.angle_alpha   90.00
_cell.angle_beta   90.00
_cell.angle_gamma   90.00
#
_symmetry.space_group_name_H-M   'P 1'
#
loop_
_entity.id
_entity.type
_entity.pdbx_description
1 polymer ?
#
loop_
_entity_poly.entity_id
_entity_poly.type
_entity_poly.pdbx_seq_one_letter_code
_entity_poly.pdbx_strand_id
1 'polypeptide(L)'
;MDSPNQYFTVGSPENDAPPMSSSQHLALENLQLRLENQRLLEQLHQQIHDIQRERESVRLRLIAVESDYDAQVKELQGEVISLREDVQSQKRLFKQTNQAQQETMQNLSERNNALQESLEESKRHASSLTVKAKELQDQLISSRTAIQSHVQQIESLRAEISQLKEDKASLERRLATITEERDCLLNALSDAQQTTALLQTENSNQLSVLSHQDNELAQLQEAAAVLKDQLETLGSRSSPRHKQKFLQGEGDVGEAAAALPGPSRYTQPHHSLLGELSDAVPAHQDQWWYRHVMLDPTMSEFYEDDGIEVDDDSLLAFSRGHTAGSGPLAMDFCNSEDSAVNANEEGEVILDLDPNYNFMNTFRTEVAEIYQQLRQMCVDFSAQSNAMAERDALPSSRPGDWTPDQLALVEWDFRLASLRNVLTDLRYLLQDLTIPQPTTNVAAASSPPIPKPSPSDKAIDV
;
A
#
# COMPACT_ATOMS: atom_id res chain seq x y z
N MET A 1 106.38 -43.21 -69.94
CA MET A 1 107.28 -42.13 -69.48
C MET A 1 108.52 -42.79 -68.87
N ASP A 2 109.34 -43.50 -69.65
CA ASP A 2 110.19 -43.02 -70.76
C ASP A 2 111.31 -42.09 -70.27
N SER A 3 112.58 -42.31 -70.62
CA SER A 3 113.19 -43.46 -71.30
C SER A 3 114.71 -43.48 -71.00
N PRO A 4 115.47 -44.55 -71.31
CA PRO A 4 116.81 -44.78 -70.79
C PRO A 4 117.90 -44.08 -71.62
N ASN A 5 119.17 -44.21 -71.20
CA ASN A 5 120.25 -44.28 -72.18
C ASN A 5 121.34 -45.29 -71.80
N GLN A 6 122.02 -45.80 -72.83
CA GLN A 6 122.85 -47.00 -72.82
C GLN A 6 124.34 -46.71 -73.12
N TYR A 7 125.18 -47.72 -72.88
CA TYR A 7 126.52 -47.95 -73.46
C TYR A 7 127.60 -46.84 -73.31
N PHE A 8 128.72 -47.19 -72.65
CA PHE A 8 129.83 -47.80 -73.38
C PHE A 8 130.82 -48.53 -72.46
N THR A 9 131.30 -49.70 -72.90
CA THR A 9 132.40 -50.44 -72.29
C THR A 9 133.72 -50.07 -72.96
N VAL A 10 134.74 -49.72 -72.17
CA VAL A 10 136.15 -49.75 -72.58
C VAL A 10 136.96 -50.38 -71.44
N GLY A 11 137.84 -51.32 -71.79
CA GLY A 11 138.67 -52.04 -70.83
C GLY A 11 139.81 -51.20 -70.24
N SER A 12 140.42 -51.74 -69.19
CA SER A 12 141.47 -51.15 -68.35
C SER A 12 142.68 -50.62 -69.12
N PRO A 13 143.46 -49.75 -68.46
CA PRO A 13 144.81 -50.17 -68.10
C PRO A 13 144.96 -50.37 -66.60
N GLU A 14 145.80 -51.34 -66.23
CA GLU A 14 146.31 -51.47 -64.87
C GLU A 14 147.02 -50.16 -64.45
N ASN A 15 146.75 -49.69 -63.24
CA ASN A 15 147.72 -48.91 -62.49
C ASN A 15 147.41 -48.99 -61.00
N ASP A 16 148.37 -49.52 -60.27
CA ASP A 16 148.34 -49.82 -58.85
C ASP A 16 147.81 -48.67 -57.98
N ALA A 17 146.57 -48.80 -57.52
CA ALA A 17 146.14 -48.21 -56.25
C ALA A 17 146.42 -49.27 -55.15
N PRO A 18 147.15 -48.93 -54.08
CA PRO A 18 147.57 -49.92 -53.09
C PRO A 18 146.36 -50.54 -52.40
N PRO A 19 146.48 -51.77 -51.85
CA PRO A 19 145.46 -52.29 -50.97
C PRO A 19 145.25 -51.28 -49.83
N MET A 20 144.04 -50.72 -49.73
CA MET A 20 143.60 -49.99 -48.55
C MET A 20 143.92 -50.87 -47.34
N SER A 21 144.94 -50.48 -46.57
CA SER A 21 145.28 -51.26 -45.37
C SER A 21 144.05 -51.29 -44.48
N SER A 22 143.78 -52.40 -43.78
CA SER A 22 142.53 -52.54 -43.02
C SER A 22 142.31 -51.38 -42.02
N SER A 23 143.41 -50.73 -41.60
CA SER A 23 143.41 -49.47 -40.84
C SER A 23 142.68 -48.30 -41.53
N GLN A 24 142.81 -48.12 -42.84
CA GLN A 24 142.13 -47.04 -43.59
C GLN A 24 140.63 -47.32 -43.76
N HIS A 25 140.23 -48.58 -43.99
CA HIS A 25 138.81 -48.94 -44.00
C HIS A 25 138.17 -48.71 -42.62
N LEU A 26 138.81 -49.21 -41.55
CA LEU A 26 138.37 -48.99 -40.18
C LEU A 26 138.30 -47.50 -39.81
N ALA A 27 139.19 -46.66 -40.35
CA ALA A 27 139.15 -45.21 -40.14
C ALA A 27 137.95 -44.54 -40.81
N LEU A 28 137.60 -44.93 -42.05
CA LEU A 28 136.41 -44.44 -42.75
C LEU A 28 135.12 -44.90 -42.07
N GLU A 29 135.06 -46.16 -41.64
CA GLU A 29 133.93 -46.72 -40.89
C GLU A 29 133.75 -46.01 -39.53
N ASN A 30 134.85 -45.73 -38.81
CA ASN A 30 134.81 -44.91 -37.59
C ASN A 30 134.35 -43.46 -37.86
N LEU A 31 134.69 -42.88 -39.02
CA LEU A 31 134.24 -41.55 -39.41
C LEU A 31 132.73 -41.56 -39.72
N GLN A 32 132.25 -42.56 -40.47
CA GLN A 32 130.83 -42.76 -40.75
C GLN A 32 130.03 -42.95 -39.44
N LEU A 33 130.48 -43.84 -38.56
CA LEU A 33 129.86 -44.05 -37.24
C LEU A 33 129.85 -42.77 -36.40
N ARG A 34 130.85 -41.90 -36.49
CA ARG A 34 130.83 -40.58 -35.81
C ARG A 34 129.78 -39.64 -36.40
N LEU A 35 129.65 -39.59 -37.73
CA LEU A 35 128.61 -38.78 -38.39
C LEU A 35 127.20 -39.29 -38.10
N GLU A 36 127.01 -40.60 -38.07
CA GLU A 36 125.74 -41.24 -37.72
C GLU A 36 125.38 -41.01 -36.23
N ASN A 37 126.36 -41.14 -35.32
CA ASN A 37 126.17 -40.78 -33.91
C ASN A 37 125.87 -39.28 -33.74
N GLN A 38 126.54 -38.39 -34.48
CA GLN A 38 126.25 -36.96 -34.44
C GLN A 38 124.82 -36.67 -34.91
N ARG A 39 124.40 -37.24 -36.04
CA ARG A 39 123.03 -37.10 -36.56
C ARG A 39 121.99 -37.65 -35.58
N LEU A 40 122.27 -38.78 -34.94
CA LEU A 40 121.40 -39.38 -33.93
C LEU A 40 121.32 -38.50 -32.67
N LEU A 41 122.44 -37.93 -32.22
CA LEU A 41 122.45 -36.93 -31.14
C LEU A 41 121.63 -35.70 -31.52
N GLU A 42 121.79 -35.13 -32.71
CA GLU A 42 121.01 -33.98 -33.19
C GLU A 42 119.50 -34.30 -33.24
N GLN A 43 119.12 -35.50 -33.68
CA GLN A 43 117.74 -35.99 -33.65
C GLN A 43 117.19 -36.13 -32.23
N LEU A 44 117.98 -36.68 -31.29
CA LEU A 44 117.59 -36.78 -29.88
C LEU A 44 117.45 -35.40 -29.23
N HIS A 45 118.34 -34.44 -29.52
CA HIS A 45 118.20 -33.06 -29.04
C HIS A 45 116.92 -32.40 -29.57
N GLN A 46 116.60 -32.59 -30.86
CA GLN A 46 115.36 -32.08 -31.43
C GLN A 46 114.12 -32.70 -30.74
N GLN A 47 114.10 -34.03 -30.57
CA GLN A 47 113.01 -34.71 -29.85
C GLN A 47 112.87 -34.22 -28.39
N ILE A 48 113.97 -33.99 -27.68
CA ILE A 48 113.96 -33.42 -26.34
C ILE A 48 113.35 -32.01 -26.35
N HIS A 49 113.73 -31.15 -27.31
CA HIS A 49 113.14 -29.83 -27.45
C HIS A 49 111.65 -29.88 -27.83
N ASP A 50 111.23 -30.81 -28.68
CA ASP A 50 109.83 -30.98 -29.06
C ASP A 50 108.97 -31.40 -27.86
N ILE A 51 109.42 -32.43 -27.12
CA ILE A 51 108.76 -32.88 -25.88
C ILE A 51 108.73 -31.77 -24.82
N GLN A 52 109.79 -30.97 -24.69
CA GLN A 52 109.81 -29.83 -23.77
C GLN A 52 108.80 -28.75 -24.16
N ARG A 53 108.66 -28.44 -25.46
CA ARG A 53 107.67 -27.48 -25.98
C ARG A 53 106.24 -28.00 -25.82
N GLU A 54 106.00 -29.28 -26.10
CA GLU A 54 104.69 -29.91 -25.91
C GLU A 54 104.29 -29.94 -24.43
N ARG A 55 105.21 -30.32 -23.54
CA ARG A 55 104.98 -30.30 -22.09
C ARG A 55 104.59 -28.91 -21.60
N GLU A 56 105.29 -27.87 -22.04
CA GLU A 56 104.96 -26.49 -21.64
C GLU A 56 103.62 -26.04 -22.26
N SER A 57 103.35 -26.39 -23.52
CA SER A 57 102.06 -26.12 -24.19
C SER A 57 100.88 -26.81 -23.47
N VAL A 58 101.06 -28.04 -22.98
CA VAL A 58 100.05 -28.75 -22.21
C VAL A 58 99.90 -28.15 -20.82
N ARG A 59 101.00 -27.79 -20.15
CA ARG A 59 100.98 -27.10 -18.84
C ARG A 59 100.22 -25.77 -18.91
N LEU A 60 100.49 -24.93 -19.91
CA LEU A 60 99.80 -23.66 -20.09
C LEU A 60 98.32 -23.84 -20.44
N ARG A 61 97.98 -24.85 -21.26
CA ARG A 61 96.58 -25.21 -21.54
C ARG A 61 95.84 -25.70 -20.30
N LEU A 62 96.49 -26.50 -19.45
CA LEU A 62 95.92 -26.95 -18.18
C LEU A 62 95.62 -25.76 -17.26
N ILE A 63 96.59 -24.85 -17.07
CA ILE A 63 96.42 -23.63 -16.26
C ILE A 63 95.27 -22.76 -16.80
N ALA A 64 95.15 -22.60 -18.11
CA ALA A 64 94.06 -21.84 -18.72
C ALA A 64 92.69 -22.48 -18.42
N VAL A 65 92.55 -23.79 -18.66
CA VAL A 65 91.32 -24.55 -18.40
C VAL A 65 90.97 -24.58 -16.90
N GLU A 66 91.96 -24.72 -16.01
CA GLU A 66 91.78 -24.59 -14.56
C GLU A 66 91.26 -23.19 -14.20
N SER A 67 91.80 -22.13 -14.80
CA SER A 67 91.35 -20.75 -14.55
C SER A 67 89.94 -20.46 -15.09
N ASP A 68 89.55 -21.07 -16.21
CA ASP A 68 88.19 -20.97 -16.77
C ASP A 68 87.17 -21.69 -15.87
N TYR A 69 87.52 -22.88 -15.36
CA TYR A 69 86.68 -23.58 -14.38
C TYR A 69 86.58 -22.83 -13.04
N ASP A 70 87.67 -22.24 -12.54
CA ASP A 70 87.65 -21.38 -11.35
C ASP A 70 86.76 -20.13 -11.55
N ALA A 71 86.70 -19.59 -12.77
CA ALA A 71 85.82 -18.48 -13.11
C ALA A 71 84.34 -18.93 -13.12
N GLN A 72 84.01 -20.03 -13.79
CA GLN A 72 82.66 -20.61 -13.81
C GLN A 72 82.17 -20.99 -12.42
N VAL A 73 83.03 -21.55 -11.57
CA VAL A 73 82.69 -21.88 -10.18
C VAL A 73 82.37 -20.62 -9.37
N LYS A 74 83.09 -19.51 -9.56
CA LYS A 74 82.80 -18.22 -8.91
C LYS A 74 81.50 -17.59 -9.41
N GLU A 75 81.23 -17.68 -10.71
CA GLU A 75 79.99 -17.21 -11.32
C GLU A 75 78.78 -17.96 -10.75
N LEU A 76 78.80 -19.29 -10.79
CA LEU A 76 77.75 -20.14 -10.21
C LEU A 76 77.60 -19.96 -8.70
N GLN A 77 78.69 -19.71 -7.96
CA GLN A 77 78.61 -19.34 -6.53
C GLN A 77 77.90 -18.00 -6.34
N GLY A 78 78.17 -17.02 -7.20
CA GLY A 78 77.47 -15.73 -7.24
C GLY A 78 75.97 -15.89 -7.51
N GLU A 79 75.60 -16.66 -8.54
CA GLU A 79 74.20 -16.98 -8.87
C GLU A 79 73.48 -17.70 -7.72
N VAL A 80 74.13 -18.66 -7.08
CA VAL A 80 73.56 -19.36 -5.92
C VAL A 80 73.33 -18.41 -4.73
N ILE A 81 74.16 -17.38 -4.57
CA ILE A 81 73.97 -16.34 -3.54
C ILE A 81 72.81 -15.41 -3.93
N SER A 82 72.79 -14.87 -5.15
CA SER A 82 71.72 -13.96 -5.59
C SER A 82 70.34 -14.65 -5.57
N LEU A 83 70.23 -15.88 -6.07
CA LEU A 83 68.98 -16.66 -6.01
C LEU A 83 68.51 -16.92 -4.56
N ARG A 84 69.44 -17.08 -3.61
CA ARG A 84 69.09 -17.20 -2.17
C ARG A 84 68.59 -15.87 -1.60
N GLU A 85 69.18 -14.75 -1.99
CA GLU A 85 68.74 -13.42 -1.58
C GLU A 85 67.37 -13.06 -2.18
N ASP A 86 67.13 -13.40 -3.45
CA ASP A 86 65.85 -13.23 -4.14
C ASP A 86 64.75 -14.08 -3.50
N VAL A 87 65.00 -15.36 -3.25
CA VAL A 87 64.04 -16.24 -2.54
C VAL A 87 63.74 -15.71 -1.13
N GLN A 88 64.72 -15.15 -0.43
CA GLN A 88 64.49 -14.49 0.85
C GLN A 88 63.70 -13.18 0.74
N SER A 89 63.97 -12.36 -0.28
CA SER A 89 63.26 -11.10 -0.51
C SER A 89 61.79 -11.36 -0.85
N GLN A 90 61.52 -12.29 -1.77
CA GLN A 90 60.18 -12.77 -2.12
C GLN A 90 59.45 -13.34 -0.89
N LYS A 91 60.13 -14.12 -0.05
CA LYS A 91 59.54 -14.66 1.20
C LYS A 91 59.19 -13.58 2.22
N ARG A 92 59.93 -12.45 2.26
CA ARG A 92 59.59 -11.28 3.09
C ARG A 92 58.40 -10.52 2.50
N LEU A 93 58.43 -10.24 1.19
CA LEU A 93 57.34 -9.56 0.47
C LEU A 93 56.02 -10.34 0.59
N PHE A 94 56.03 -11.65 0.35
CA PHE A 94 54.84 -12.50 0.51
C PHE A 94 54.26 -12.44 1.93
N LYS A 95 55.11 -12.47 2.97
CA LYS A 95 54.66 -12.31 4.36
C LYS A 95 54.02 -10.96 4.61
N GLN A 96 54.64 -9.88 4.12
CA GLN A 96 54.12 -8.51 4.28
C GLN A 96 52.80 -8.32 3.52
N THR A 97 52.69 -8.82 2.29
CA THR A 97 51.44 -8.80 1.50
C THR A 97 50.34 -9.60 2.18
N ASN A 98 50.64 -10.79 2.71
CA ASN A 98 49.66 -11.61 3.43
C ASN A 98 49.22 -10.96 4.75
N GLN A 99 50.13 -10.27 5.47
CA GLN A 99 49.78 -9.47 6.65
C GLN A 99 48.85 -8.31 6.29
N ALA A 100 49.18 -7.52 5.26
CA ALA A 100 48.32 -6.44 4.78
C ALA A 100 46.95 -6.95 4.29
N GLN A 101 46.91 -8.10 3.61
CA GLN A 101 45.66 -8.76 3.22
C GLN A 101 44.83 -9.16 4.44
N GLN A 102 45.45 -9.78 5.45
CA GLN A 102 44.78 -10.14 6.70
C GLN A 102 44.23 -8.92 7.44
N GLU A 103 44.99 -7.82 7.51
CA GLU A 103 44.55 -6.55 8.09
C GLU A 103 43.36 -5.94 7.32
N THR A 104 43.40 -5.92 5.98
CA THR A 104 42.26 -5.44 5.18
C THR A 104 41.03 -6.30 5.35
N MET A 105 41.17 -7.64 5.41
CA MET A 105 40.07 -8.57 5.65
C MET A 105 39.47 -8.38 7.05
N GLN A 106 40.30 -8.16 8.07
CA GLN A 106 39.82 -7.84 9.42
C GLN A 106 39.06 -6.51 9.44
N ASN A 107 39.62 -5.44 8.88
CA ASN A 107 38.97 -4.13 8.80
C ASN A 107 37.63 -4.16 8.04
N LEU A 108 37.52 -4.99 6.98
CA LEU A 108 36.27 -5.20 6.25
C LEU A 108 35.26 -6.01 7.06
N SER A 109 35.71 -7.04 7.78
CA SER A 109 34.87 -7.84 8.68
C SER A 109 34.29 -6.99 9.82
N GLU A 110 35.14 -6.19 10.49
CA GLU A 110 34.72 -5.26 11.54
C GLU A 110 33.73 -4.21 11.04
N ARG A 111 33.96 -3.63 9.85
CA ARG A 111 32.98 -2.74 9.20
C ARG A 111 31.66 -3.44 8.86
N ASN A 112 31.71 -4.68 8.37
CA ASN A 112 30.51 -5.44 8.01
C ASN A 112 29.67 -5.74 9.26
N ASN A 113 30.31 -6.21 10.34
CA ASN A 113 29.65 -6.43 11.63
C ASN A 113 29.01 -5.15 12.18
N ALA A 114 29.73 -4.01 12.17
CA ALA A 114 29.19 -2.73 12.63
C ALA A 114 28.00 -2.23 11.77
N LEU A 115 28.04 -2.44 10.45
CA LEU A 115 26.90 -2.15 9.56
C LEU A 115 25.71 -3.09 9.82
N GLN A 116 25.97 -4.37 10.11
CA GLN A 116 24.93 -5.35 10.46
C GLN A 116 24.28 -5.02 11.81
N GLU A 117 25.06 -4.59 12.81
CA GLU A 117 24.54 -4.11 14.09
C GLU A 117 23.65 -2.87 13.90
N SER A 118 24.11 -1.88 13.14
CA SER A 118 23.33 -0.68 12.81
C SER A 118 22.04 -1.00 12.03
N LEU A 119 22.09 -1.97 11.11
CA LEU A 119 20.92 -2.45 10.38
C LEU A 119 19.90 -3.13 11.31
N GLU A 120 20.35 -4.00 12.22
CA GLU A 120 19.47 -4.64 13.20
C GLU A 120 18.93 -3.63 14.24
N GLU A 121 19.69 -2.61 14.62
CA GLU A 121 19.17 -1.47 15.40
C GLU A 121 18.09 -0.71 14.63
N SER A 122 18.34 -0.32 13.38
CA SER A 122 17.35 0.36 12.53
C SER A 122 16.06 -0.47 12.39
N LYS A 123 16.19 -1.77 12.18
CA LYS A 123 15.07 -2.73 12.14
C LYS A 123 14.29 -2.82 13.46
N ARG A 124 14.97 -2.78 14.62
CA ARG A 124 14.30 -2.69 15.95
C ARG A 124 13.58 -1.36 16.13
N HIS A 125 14.16 -0.24 15.68
CA HIS A 125 13.50 1.06 15.72
C HIS A 125 12.24 1.08 14.82
N ALA A 126 12.36 0.57 13.59
CA ALA A 126 11.24 0.42 12.66
C ALA A 126 10.12 -0.46 13.25
N SER A 127 10.45 -1.61 13.85
CA SER A 127 9.42 -2.46 14.50
C SER A 127 8.76 -1.78 15.70
N SER A 128 9.51 -1.02 16.51
CA SER A 128 8.94 -0.22 17.61
C SER A 128 8.01 0.89 17.10
N LEU A 129 8.37 1.57 16.01
CA LEU A 129 7.50 2.57 15.37
C LEU A 129 6.24 1.92 14.80
N THR A 130 6.33 0.75 14.17
CA THR A 130 5.17 -0.01 13.69
C THR A 130 4.23 -0.42 14.82
N VAL A 131 4.75 -0.82 15.99
CA VAL A 131 3.92 -1.11 17.17
C VAL A 131 3.20 0.15 17.65
N LYS A 132 3.91 1.28 17.80
CA LYS A 132 3.30 2.57 18.19
C LYS A 132 2.24 3.05 17.19
N ALA A 133 2.46 2.85 15.89
CA ALA A 133 1.49 3.19 14.86
C ALA A 133 0.20 2.35 15.01
N LYS A 134 0.32 1.05 15.30
CA LYS A 134 -0.83 0.18 15.61
C LYS A 134 -1.55 0.60 16.90
N GLU A 135 -0.81 0.91 17.97
CA GLU A 135 -1.39 1.41 19.23
C GLU A 135 -2.19 2.71 19.02
N LEU A 136 -1.70 3.64 18.19
CA LEU A 136 -2.43 4.86 17.82
C LEU A 136 -3.64 4.57 16.92
N GLN A 137 -3.53 3.63 15.98
CA GLN A 137 -4.66 3.19 15.16
C GLN A 137 -5.77 2.57 16.01
N ASP A 138 -5.43 1.72 16.97
CA ASP A 138 -6.38 1.10 17.91
C ASP A 138 -7.04 2.15 18.81
N GLN A 139 -6.28 3.16 19.28
CA GLN A 139 -6.84 4.31 20.00
C GLN A 139 -7.82 5.13 19.16
N LEU A 140 -7.53 5.37 17.88
CA LEU A 140 -8.44 6.07 16.96
C LEU A 140 -9.71 5.24 16.66
N ILE A 141 -9.59 3.93 16.50
CA ILE A 141 -10.74 3.02 16.33
C ILE A 141 -11.62 3.04 17.59
N SER A 142 -11.02 2.95 18.78
CA SER A 142 -11.71 3.04 20.08
C SER A 142 -12.39 4.40 20.28
N SER A 143 -11.73 5.50 19.92
CA SER A 143 -12.33 6.84 19.95
C SER A 143 -13.51 6.94 18.99
N ARG A 144 -13.40 6.41 17.77
CA ARG A 144 -14.47 6.37 16.78
C ARG A 144 -15.68 5.57 17.27
N THR A 145 -15.50 4.39 17.87
CA THR A 145 -16.62 3.59 18.38
C THR A 145 -17.29 4.25 19.59
N ALA A 146 -16.53 4.90 20.47
CA ALA A 146 -17.08 5.71 21.55
C ALA A 146 -17.90 6.90 21.03
N ILE A 147 -17.40 7.64 20.04
CA ILE A 147 -18.15 8.73 19.37
C ILE A 147 -19.43 8.18 18.71
N GLN A 148 -19.37 7.05 18.02
CA GLN A 148 -20.53 6.43 17.39
C GLN A 148 -21.60 6.04 18.42
N SER A 149 -21.21 5.50 19.57
CA SER A 149 -22.10 5.22 20.70
C SER A 149 -22.75 6.50 21.26
N HIS A 150 -21.98 7.57 21.44
CA HIS A 150 -22.52 8.87 21.85
C HIS A 150 -23.49 9.48 20.82
N VAL A 151 -23.23 9.31 19.51
CA VAL A 151 -24.15 9.76 18.45
C VAL A 151 -25.47 8.98 18.54
N GLN A 152 -25.44 7.65 18.69
CA GLN A 152 -26.64 6.83 18.88
C GLN A 152 -27.42 7.23 20.14
N GLN A 153 -26.73 7.57 21.23
CA GLN A 153 -27.35 8.08 22.47
C GLN A 153 -27.99 9.46 22.27
N ILE A 154 -27.37 10.34 21.47
CA ILE A 154 -27.96 11.65 21.11
C ILE A 154 -29.19 11.46 20.21
N GLU A 155 -29.18 10.50 19.30
CA GLU A 155 -30.31 10.15 18.44
C GLU A 155 -31.49 9.61 19.25
N SER A 156 -31.26 8.72 20.22
CA SER A 156 -32.33 8.22 21.09
C SER A 156 -32.93 9.32 21.98
N LEU A 157 -32.10 10.19 22.56
CA LEU A 157 -32.57 11.36 23.32
C LEU A 157 -33.34 12.36 22.44
N ARG A 158 -32.95 12.55 21.18
CA ARG A 158 -33.71 13.38 20.22
C ARG A 158 -35.07 12.79 19.90
N ALA A 159 -35.17 11.46 19.78
CA ALA A 159 -36.44 10.76 19.58
C ALA A 159 -37.34 10.93 20.82
N GLU A 160 -36.80 10.73 22.03
CA GLU A 160 -37.53 10.93 23.30
C GLU A 160 -38.05 12.37 23.46
N ILE A 161 -37.20 13.38 23.21
CA ILE A 161 -37.61 14.79 23.23
C ILE A 161 -38.72 15.07 22.19
N SER A 162 -38.69 14.39 21.04
CA SER A 162 -39.72 14.56 20.00
C SER A 162 -41.05 13.92 20.41
N GLN A 163 -41.02 12.74 21.04
CA GLN A 163 -42.20 12.11 21.63
C GLN A 163 -42.81 12.99 22.72
N LEU A 164 -42.00 13.46 23.67
CA LEU A 164 -42.45 14.35 24.75
C LEU A 164 -43.05 15.68 24.24
N LYS A 165 -42.59 16.18 23.08
CA LYS A 165 -43.20 17.34 22.42
C LYS A 165 -44.57 17.03 21.82
N GLU A 166 -44.75 15.88 21.19
CA GLU A 166 -46.06 15.46 20.66
C GLU A 166 -47.04 15.15 21.80
N ASP A 167 -46.59 14.45 22.85
CA ASP A 167 -47.38 14.20 24.05
C ASP A 167 -47.83 15.51 24.70
N LYS A 168 -46.91 16.48 24.86
CA LYS A 168 -47.23 17.84 25.32
C LYS A 168 -48.26 18.51 24.41
N ALA A 169 -48.07 18.51 23.09
CA ALA A 169 -49.02 19.11 22.14
C ALA A 169 -50.39 18.43 22.19
N SER A 170 -50.45 17.13 22.49
CA SER A 170 -51.70 16.38 22.69
C SER A 170 -52.42 16.78 23.98
N LEU A 171 -51.67 17.02 25.06
CA LEU A 171 -52.20 17.51 26.33
C LEU A 171 -52.67 18.96 26.23
N GLU A 172 -51.94 19.83 25.54
CA GLU A 172 -52.36 21.21 25.26
C GLU A 172 -53.65 21.24 24.44
N ARG A 173 -53.80 20.37 23.42
CA ARG A 173 -55.06 20.19 22.67
C ARG A 173 -56.22 19.73 23.57
N ARG A 174 -56.02 18.71 24.42
CA ARG A 174 -57.03 18.23 25.38
C ARG A 174 -57.42 19.29 26.41
N LEU A 175 -56.47 20.10 26.86
CA LEU A 175 -56.73 21.21 27.77
C LEU A 175 -57.58 22.27 27.07
N ALA A 176 -57.26 22.62 25.82
CA ALA A 176 -58.05 23.56 25.02
C ALA A 176 -59.52 23.11 24.88
N THR A 177 -59.77 21.85 24.50
CA THR A 177 -61.15 21.33 24.39
C THR A 177 -61.89 21.35 25.72
N ILE A 178 -61.24 20.99 26.84
CA ILE A 178 -61.86 21.08 28.18
C ILE A 178 -62.16 22.54 28.56
N THR A 179 -61.32 23.50 28.16
CA THR A 179 -61.61 24.93 28.40
C THR A 179 -62.76 25.46 27.53
N GLU A 180 -62.87 25.01 26.28
CA GLU A 180 -64.01 25.33 25.40
C GLU A 180 -65.32 24.73 25.95
N GLU A 181 -65.29 23.46 26.40
CA GLU A 181 -66.43 22.80 27.06
C GLU A 181 -66.86 23.55 28.34
N ARG A 182 -65.89 23.93 29.19
CA ARG A 182 -66.13 24.76 30.38
C ARG A 182 -66.81 26.07 30.02
N ASP A 183 -66.33 26.77 28.99
CA ASP A 183 -66.85 28.09 28.62
C ASP A 183 -68.26 27.98 28.01
N CYS A 184 -68.53 26.92 27.22
CA CYS A 184 -69.89 26.56 26.80
C CYS A 184 -70.82 26.30 27.99
N LEU A 185 -70.36 25.57 29.01
CA LEU A 185 -71.14 25.30 30.24
C LEU A 185 -71.38 26.56 31.08
N LEU A 186 -70.40 27.47 31.16
CA LEU A 186 -70.54 28.76 31.85
C LEU A 186 -71.55 29.68 31.13
N ASN A 187 -71.54 29.70 29.80
CA ASN A 187 -72.55 30.42 29.01
C ASN A 187 -73.96 29.83 29.23
N ALA A 188 -74.10 28.50 29.13
CA ALA A 188 -75.37 27.83 29.41
C ALA A 188 -75.87 28.05 30.85
N LEU A 189 -74.96 28.12 31.83
CA LEU A 189 -75.29 28.48 33.22
C LEU A 189 -75.75 29.94 33.34
N SER A 190 -75.11 30.87 32.63
CA SER A 190 -75.54 32.28 32.56
C SER A 190 -76.95 32.41 31.97
N ASP A 191 -77.24 31.73 30.87
CA ASP A 191 -78.56 31.71 30.24
C ASP A 191 -79.62 31.08 31.18
N ALA A 192 -79.27 29.99 31.87
CA ALA A 192 -80.14 29.37 32.87
C ALA A 192 -80.38 30.29 34.08
N GLN A 193 -79.38 31.07 34.51
CA GLN A 193 -79.54 32.08 35.56
C GLN A 193 -80.42 33.24 35.08
N GLN A 194 -80.27 33.72 33.84
CA GLN A 194 -81.10 34.78 33.28
C GLN A 194 -82.57 34.35 33.15
N THR A 195 -82.83 33.15 32.64
CA THR A 195 -84.19 32.59 32.56
C THR A 195 -84.80 32.37 33.95
N THR A 196 -84.01 31.91 34.93
CA THR A 196 -84.44 31.80 36.33
C THR A 196 -84.81 33.16 36.92
N ALA A 197 -84.01 34.20 36.68
CA ALA A 197 -84.29 35.56 37.14
C ALA A 197 -85.59 36.12 36.52
N LEU A 198 -85.80 35.90 35.22
CA LEU A 198 -87.05 36.27 34.54
C LEU A 198 -88.26 35.54 35.15
N LEU A 199 -88.15 34.22 35.36
CA LEU A 199 -89.21 33.43 36.02
C LEU A 199 -89.48 33.88 37.46
N GLN A 200 -88.45 34.32 38.21
CA GLN A 200 -88.63 34.91 39.54
C GLN A 200 -89.37 36.25 39.48
N THR A 201 -89.04 37.13 38.53
CA THR A 201 -89.79 38.39 38.35
C THR A 201 -91.24 38.14 37.96
N GLU A 202 -91.50 37.18 37.07
CA GLU A 202 -92.85 36.82 36.65
C GLU A 202 -93.66 36.19 37.79
N ASN A 203 -93.06 35.29 38.58
CA ASN A 203 -93.70 34.75 39.78
C ASN A 203 -94.00 35.85 40.82
N SER A 204 -93.08 36.81 41.01
CA SER A 204 -93.33 37.97 41.87
C SER A 204 -94.47 38.86 41.34
N ASN A 205 -94.59 39.05 40.02
CA ASN A 205 -95.72 39.75 39.40
C ASN A 205 -97.03 38.99 39.63
N GLN A 206 -97.03 37.66 39.43
CA GLN A 206 -98.19 36.81 39.65
C GLN A 206 -98.65 36.81 41.11
N LEU A 207 -97.72 36.76 42.08
CA LEU A 207 -98.02 36.93 43.51
C LEU A 207 -98.60 38.32 43.81
N SER A 208 -98.12 39.38 43.15
CA SER A 208 -98.71 40.72 43.25
C SER A 208 -100.14 40.76 42.68
N VAL A 209 -100.40 40.08 41.56
CA VAL A 209 -101.74 39.99 40.96
C VAL A 209 -102.69 39.18 41.84
N LEU A 210 -102.25 38.04 42.37
CA LEU A 210 -103.02 37.24 43.33
C LEU A 210 -103.34 38.03 44.59
N SER A 211 -102.36 38.72 45.18
CA SER A 211 -102.60 39.60 46.34
C SER A 211 -103.58 40.73 46.02
N HIS A 212 -103.54 41.30 44.82
CA HIS A 212 -104.54 42.29 44.39
C HIS A 212 -105.94 41.67 44.29
N GLN A 213 -106.07 40.50 43.66
CA GLN A 213 -107.33 39.74 43.56
C GLN A 213 -107.87 39.31 44.93
N ASP A 214 -107.02 38.87 45.85
CA ASP A 214 -107.41 38.54 47.23
C ASP A 214 -107.95 39.77 47.99
N ASN A 215 -107.33 40.95 47.78
CA ASN A 215 -107.82 42.20 48.34
C ASN A 215 -109.16 42.65 47.71
N GLU A 216 -109.33 42.48 46.40
CA GLU A 216 -110.62 42.73 45.73
C GLU A 216 -111.70 41.76 46.20
N LEU A 217 -111.37 40.46 46.33
CA LEU A 217 -112.27 39.45 46.87
C LEU A 217 -112.65 39.75 48.33
N ALA A 218 -111.71 40.20 49.17
CA ALA A 218 -112.00 40.62 50.53
C ALA A 218 -112.96 41.82 50.56
N GLN A 219 -112.75 42.84 49.72
CA GLN A 219 -113.66 43.99 49.59
C GLN A 219 -115.05 43.57 49.06
N LEU A 220 -115.11 42.65 48.09
CA LEU A 220 -116.37 42.11 47.57
C LEU A 220 -117.08 41.24 48.62
N GLN A 221 -116.35 40.48 49.43
CA GLN A 221 -116.90 39.72 50.55
C GLN A 221 -117.40 40.63 51.67
N GLU A 222 -116.70 41.73 51.98
CA GLU A 222 -117.17 42.74 52.93
C GLU A 222 -118.42 43.45 52.40
N ALA A 223 -118.44 43.86 51.12
CA ALA A 223 -119.62 44.43 50.48
C ALA A 223 -120.80 43.43 50.45
N ALA A 224 -120.53 42.15 50.19
CA ALA A 224 -121.53 41.08 50.24
C ALA A 224 -122.00 40.80 51.67
N ALA A 225 -121.14 40.91 52.68
CA ALA A 225 -121.50 40.81 54.10
C ALA A 225 -122.37 42.00 54.53
N VAL A 226 -122.03 43.22 54.14
CA VAL A 226 -122.85 44.43 54.35
C VAL A 226 -124.20 44.32 53.63
N LEU A 227 -124.23 43.81 52.40
CA LEU A 227 -125.48 43.53 51.69
C LEU A 227 -126.28 42.41 52.35
N LYS A 228 -125.63 41.37 52.89
CA LYS A 228 -126.27 40.29 53.65
C LYS A 228 -126.84 40.80 54.97
N ASP A 229 -126.14 41.67 55.70
CA ASP A 229 -126.66 42.36 56.89
C ASP A 229 -127.83 43.29 56.52
N GLN A 230 -127.79 43.98 55.38
CA GLN A 230 -128.94 44.72 54.85
C GLN A 230 -130.12 43.79 54.52
N LEU A 231 -129.85 42.59 53.99
CA LEU A 231 -130.87 41.59 53.65
C LEU A 231 -131.40 40.86 54.89
N GLU A 232 -130.58 40.69 55.94
CA GLU A 232 -130.98 40.16 57.25
C GLU A 232 -131.72 41.22 58.09
N THR A 233 -131.39 42.50 57.97
CA THR A 233 -132.18 43.59 58.60
C THR A 233 -133.49 43.87 57.87
N LEU A 234 -133.55 43.70 56.56
CA LEU A 234 -134.81 43.62 55.80
C LEU A 234 -135.61 42.35 56.14
N GLY A 235 -134.93 41.19 56.26
CA GLY A 235 -135.51 39.91 56.68
C GLY A 235 -136.02 39.94 58.12
N SER A 236 -135.38 40.72 59.00
CA SER A 236 -135.80 40.91 60.41
C SER A 236 -137.10 41.71 60.54
N ARG A 237 -137.64 42.24 59.43
CA ARG A 237 -138.99 42.79 59.34
C ARG A 237 -140.04 41.84 58.75
N SER A 238 -139.69 40.58 58.43
CA SER A 238 -140.64 39.56 57.98
C SER A 238 -140.23 38.12 58.32
N SER A 239 -140.99 37.51 59.23
CA SER A 239 -141.08 36.04 59.44
C SER A 239 -142.39 35.57 58.75
N PRO A 240 -142.57 34.30 58.26
CA PRO A 240 -141.90 33.07 58.70
C PRO A 240 -141.67 31.90 57.68
N ARG A 241 -140.90 30.88 58.10
CA ARG A 241 -141.12 29.40 57.96
C ARG A 241 -141.55 28.76 56.59
N HIS A 242 -140.67 27.90 56.01
CA HIS A 242 -141.10 26.65 55.31
C HIS A 242 -140.01 25.54 55.26
N LYS A 243 -140.35 24.29 54.86
CA LYS A 243 -139.49 23.08 54.84
C LYS A 243 -139.47 22.35 53.47
N GLN A 244 -138.31 21.92 52.97
CA GLN A 244 -138.00 20.72 52.13
C GLN A 244 -136.49 20.77 51.75
N LYS A 245 -135.66 19.73 51.59
CA LYS A 245 -135.73 18.24 51.62
C LYS A 245 -136.04 17.45 50.32
N PHE A 246 -135.05 17.40 49.42
CA PHE A 246 -134.77 16.38 48.37
C PHE A 246 -133.31 16.67 47.90
N LEU A 247 -132.44 15.78 47.40
CA LEU A 247 -132.12 14.35 47.51
C LEU A 247 -131.01 14.08 46.45
N GLN A 248 -130.02 13.25 46.78
CA GLN A 248 -129.05 12.62 45.85
C GLN A 248 -128.06 13.50 45.04
N GLY A 249 -126.88 13.00 44.67
CA GLY A 249 -126.41 11.61 44.74
C GLY A 249 -124.95 11.42 45.16
N GLU A 250 -124.73 10.36 45.94
CA GLU A 250 -123.48 9.58 45.94
C GLU A 250 -123.45 8.64 44.72
N GLY A 251 -122.28 8.05 44.45
CA GLY A 251 -121.97 7.16 43.33
C GLY A 251 -120.52 7.43 42.92
N ASP A 252 -119.48 6.74 43.40
CA ASP A 252 -119.33 5.35 43.90
C ASP A 252 -119.41 4.24 42.83
N VAL A 253 -118.45 3.30 42.95
CA VAL A 253 -118.23 2.02 42.26
C VAL A 253 -117.99 1.97 40.72
N GLY A 254 -117.01 1.15 40.32
CA GLY A 254 -117.06 0.35 39.08
C GLY A 254 -116.00 0.70 38.03
N GLU A 255 -114.82 0.08 37.94
CA GLU A 255 -114.49 -1.35 37.74
C GLU A 255 -114.54 -1.83 36.26
N ALA A 256 -113.39 -2.33 35.79
CA ALA A 256 -113.12 -3.26 34.68
C ALA A 256 -113.89 -3.21 33.35
N ALA A 257 -113.14 -2.98 32.24
CA ALA A 257 -113.07 -3.82 31.02
C ALA A 257 -112.28 -3.09 29.92
N ALA A 258 -111.04 -3.46 29.61
CA ALA A 258 -110.66 -4.54 28.68
C ALA A 258 -110.58 -4.12 27.20
N ALA A 259 -109.39 -3.68 26.77
CA ALA A 259 -108.94 -3.67 25.37
C ALA A 259 -107.39 -3.80 25.28
N LEU A 260 -106.89 -5.01 25.47
CA LEU A 260 -105.58 -5.47 24.96
C LEU A 260 -105.68 -5.69 23.43
N PRO A 261 -104.58 -5.82 22.64
CA PRO A 261 -103.16 -6.09 22.99
C PRO A 261 -102.20 -4.91 22.66
N GLY A 262 -100.95 -4.79 23.13
CA GLY A 262 -99.90 -5.75 23.55
C GLY A 262 -98.82 -5.92 22.46
N PRO A 263 -97.52 -6.23 22.72
CA PRO A 263 -96.81 -6.44 24.01
C PRO A 263 -95.35 -5.86 24.11
N SER A 264 -94.64 -6.19 25.21
CA SER A 264 -93.16 -6.07 25.47
C SER A 264 -92.57 -4.69 25.82
N ARG A 265 -91.69 -4.51 26.84
CA ARG A 265 -91.07 -5.43 27.85
C ARG A 265 -90.60 -4.66 29.12
N TYR A 266 -90.83 -5.27 30.28
CA TYR A 266 -90.12 -5.23 31.59
C TYR A 266 -88.90 -4.26 31.76
N THR A 267 -88.98 -3.21 32.61
CA THR A 267 -88.67 -3.09 34.08
C THR A 267 -87.18 -3.06 34.51
N GLN A 268 -86.78 -1.91 35.10
CA GLN A 268 -85.88 -1.62 36.26
C GLN A 268 -84.94 -2.71 36.90
N PRO A 269 -83.88 -2.34 37.68
CA PRO A 269 -83.43 -1.00 38.11
C PRO A 269 -81.89 -0.73 38.03
N HIS A 270 -81.47 0.44 38.52
CA HIS A 270 -80.11 0.97 38.75
C HIS A 270 -78.90 0.00 38.71
N HIS A 271 -77.88 0.39 37.93
CA HIS A 271 -76.51 -0.13 38.01
C HIS A 271 -75.50 1.00 38.30
N SER A 272 -74.42 0.66 38.99
CA SER A 272 -73.49 1.61 39.62
C SER A 272 -72.43 2.11 38.65
N LEU A 273 -72.29 3.44 38.50
CA LEU A 273 -71.22 4.09 37.70
C LEU A 273 -69.87 4.11 38.45
N LEU A 274 -69.42 2.94 38.92
CA LEU A 274 -68.20 2.77 39.71
C LEU A 274 -67.45 1.46 39.38
N GLY A 275 -67.72 0.87 38.21
CA GLY A 275 -67.15 -0.41 37.75
C GLY A 275 -66.53 -0.43 36.35
N GLU A 276 -66.58 0.67 35.58
CA GLU A 276 -66.16 0.70 34.16
C GLU A 276 -64.84 1.48 33.92
N LEU A 277 -63.89 1.41 34.87
CA LEU A 277 -62.53 1.98 34.73
C LEU A 277 -61.41 0.97 35.01
N SER A 278 -61.66 -0.33 34.83
CA SER A 278 -60.66 -1.39 35.07
C SER A 278 -60.36 -2.32 33.88
N ASP A 279 -61.24 -2.45 32.89
CA ASP A 279 -61.04 -3.35 31.74
C ASP A 279 -61.01 -2.59 30.40
N ALA A 280 -59.95 -1.80 30.20
CA ALA A 280 -59.61 -1.18 28.92
C ALA A 280 -58.09 -1.14 28.68
N VAL A 281 -57.40 -2.26 28.92
CA VAL A 281 -56.00 -2.48 28.52
C VAL A 281 -55.98 -3.43 27.30
N PRO A 282 -55.86 -2.92 26.07
CA PRO A 282 -55.52 -3.76 24.93
C PRO A 282 -54.01 -4.07 25.01
N ALA A 283 -53.67 -5.26 25.50
CA ALA A 283 -52.32 -5.82 25.44
C ALA A 283 -51.97 -6.18 23.98
N HIS A 284 -51.68 -5.15 23.16
CA HIS A 284 -51.58 -5.28 21.71
C HIS A 284 -50.38 -4.55 21.07
N GLN A 285 -49.36 -4.20 21.85
CA GLN A 285 -48.15 -3.51 21.36
C GLN A 285 -47.06 -4.47 20.80
N ASP A 286 -47.30 -5.79 20.91
CA ASP A 286 -46.26 -6.83 20.75
C ASP A 286 -46.48 -7.80 19.57
N GLN A 287 -47.18 -7.38 18.51
CA GLN A 287 -47.44 -8.25 17.34
C GLN A 287 -47.05 -7.66 15.97
N TRP A 288 -46.68 -6.39 15.89
CA TRP A 288 -46.24 -5.75 14.64
C TRP A 288 -44.87 -6.25 14.15
N TRP A 289 -43.92 -6.47 15.08
CA TRP A 289 -42.58 -6.97 14.78
C TRP A 289 -42.55 -8.45 14.37
N TYR A 290 -43.42 -9.30 14.93
CA TYR A 290 -43.46 -10.73 14.56
C TYR A 290 -43.99 -11.00 13.14
N ARG A 291 -44.67 -10.03 12.50
CA ARG A 291 -45.29 -10.21 11.18
C ARG A 291 -44.44 -9.71 10.00
N HIS A 292 -43.36 -8.98 10.28
CA HIS A 292 -42.44 -8.45 9.25
C HIS A 292 -41.03 -9.07 9.30
N VAL A 293 -40.77 -10.01 10.22
CA VAL A 293 -39.50 -10.75 10.32
C VAL A 293 -39.75 -12.26 10.19
N MET A 294 -40.47 -12.64 9.13
CA MET A 294 -40.23 -13.94 8.49
C MET A 294 -39.39 -13.67 7.24
N LEU A 295 -38.08 -13.88 7.36
CA LEU A 295 -37.24 -14.07 6.18
C LEU A 295 -37.78 -15.30 5.43
N ASP A 296 -37.76 -15.22 4.11
CA ASP A 296 -38.18 -16.33 3.25
C ASP A 296 -37.32 -17.57 3.55
N PRO A 297 -37.91 -18.72 3.93
CA PRO A 297 -37.15 -19.93 4.24
C PRO A 297 -36.33 -20.47 3.06
N THR A 298 -36.56 -19.97 1.83
CA THR A 298 -35.78 -20.29 0.63
C THR A 298 -34.49 -19.47 0.49
N MET A 299 -34.26 -18.46 1.34
CA MET A 299 -33.08 -17.57 1.27
C MET A 299 -31.93 -17.93 2.22
N SER A 300 -31.98 -19.13 2.84
CA SER A 300 -30.94 -19.63 3.74
C SER A 300 -29.81 -20.40 3.04
N GLU A 301 -29.92 -20.70 1.74
CA GLU A 301 -28.97 -21.52 0.97
C GLU A 301 -28.08 -20.72 0.01
N PHE A 302 -28.00 -19.38 0.16
CA PHE A 302 -27.21 -18.51 -0.74
C PHE A 302 -26.08 -17.72 -0.06
N TYR A 303 -25.68 -18.16 1.14
CA TYR A 303 -24.50 -17.66 1.85
C TYR A 303 -23.53 -18.83 2.16
N GLU A 304 -23.22 -19.63 1.14
CA GLU A 304 -21.96 -20.37 1.14
C GLU A 304 -20.84 -19.39 0.78
N ASP A 305 -20.11 -18.96 1.81
CA ASP A 305 -18.66 -18.74 1.82
C ASP A 305 -17.97 -18.32 0.49
N ASP A 306 -18.45 -17.25 -0.15
CA ASP A 306 -17.63 -16.44 -1.04
C ASP A 306 -16.57 -15.72 -0.19
N GLY A 307 -15.54 -16.47 0.19
CA GLY A 307 -14.36 -15.96 0.86
C GLY A 307 -13.71 -14.91 -0.02
N ILE A 308 -13.92 -13.64 0.33
CA ILE A 308 -13.18 -12.52 -0.25
C ILE A 308 -11.75 -12.65 0.24
N GLU A 309 -10.92 -13.41 -0.49
CA GLU A 309 -9.47 -13.28 -0.44
C GLU A 309 -9.14 -11.84 -0.84
N VAL A 310 -8.96 -11.00 0.18
CA VAL A 310 -8.36 -9.69 0.01
C VAL A 310 -6.89 -9.95 -0.28
N ASP A 311 -6.48 -9.82 -1.55
CA ASP A 311 -5.08 -9.89 -1.94
C ASP A 311 -4.23 -9.04 -0.98
N ASP A 312 -3.27 -9.67 -0.31
CA ASP A 312 -2.38 -9.03 0.69
C ASP A 312 -1.66 -7.80 0.10
N ASP A 313 -1.44 -7.80 -1.22
CA ASP A 313 -0.87 -6.69 -1.99
C ASP A 313 -1.71 -5.40 -1.92
N SER A 314 -3.04 -5.49 -1.87
CA SER A 314 -3.92 -4.31 -1.71
C SER A 314 -3.83 -3.71 -0.31
N LEU A 315 -3.66 -4.56 0.72
CA LEU A 315 -3.46 -4.12 2.10
C LEU A 315 -2.07 -3.47 2.27
N LEU A 316 -1.05 -4.02 1.62
CA LEU A 316 0.30 -3.46 1.58
C LEU A 316 0.38 -2.14 0.79
N ALA A 317 -0.37 -2.01 -0.31
CA ALA A 317 -0.47 -0.77 -1.07
C ALA A 317 -1.09 0.37 -0.25
N PHE A 318 -2.20 0.12 0.45
CA PHE A 318 -2.84 1.11 1.32
C PHE A 318 -1.92 1.53 2.50
N SER A 319 -1.16 0.57 3.03
CA SER A 319 -0.16 0.80 4.09
C SER A 319 1.03 1.64 3.64
N ARG A 320 1.45 1.52 2.36
CA ARG A 320 2.55 2.32 1.79
C ARG A 320 2.14 3.72 1.34
N GLY A 321 0.85 3.96 1.11
CA GLY A 321 0.33 5.27 0.70
C GLY A 321 0.32 6.36 1.79
N HIS A 322 0.55 6.01 3.07
CA HIS A 322 0.38 6.93 4.20
C HIS A 322 1.67 7.27 4.99
N THR A 323 2.86 6.95 4.45
CA THR A 323 4.15 7.27 5.11
C THR A 323 5.02 8.22 4.29
N ALA A 324 4.44 9.35 3.86
CA ALA A 324 5.18 10.49 3.31
C ALA A 324 4.68 11.81 3.93
N GLY A 325 5.24 12.16 5.08
CA GLY A 325 5.32 13.55 5.57
C GLY A 325 4.01 14.26 5.95
N SER A 326 3.52 14.05 7.18
CA SER A 326 2.82 15.13 7.89
C SER A 326 3.18 15.17 9.37
N GLY A 327 3.69 16.31 9.79
CA GLY A 327 3.92 16.66 11.18
C GLY A 327 4.82 17.91 11.31
N PRO A 328 4.70 18.70 12.38
CA PRO A 328 3.55 18.89 13.27
C PRO A 328 2.96 20.30 13.16
N LEU A 329 1.66 20.45 13.40
CA LEU A 329 1.06 21.78 13.61
C LEU A 329 1.38 22.28 15.02
N ALA A 330 2.38 23.14 15.13
CA ALA A 330 2.56 24.03 16.29
C ALA A 330 2.05 25.43 15.91
N MET A 331 0.98 25.86 16.58
CA MET A 331 0.49 27.24 16.51
C MET A 331 1.31 28.11 17.47
N ASP A 332 2.28 28.85 16.93
CA ASP A 332 2.87 30.01 17.61
C ASP A 332 2.51 31.29 16.84
N PHE A 333 2.19 32.34 17.60
CA PHE A 333 1.69 33.61 17.10
C PHE A 333 2.82 34.64 16.92
N CYS A 334 2.51 35.69 16.13
CA CYS A 334 3.23 36.97 15.98
C CYS A 334 4.42 37.05 15.01
N ASN A 335 4.15 37.75 13.90
CA ASN A 335 4.94 38.84 13.31
C ASN A 335 6.49 38.79 13.38
N SER A 336 7.12 38.72 12.21
CA SER A 336 7.79 39.91 11.69
C SER A 336 7.99 39.83 10.17
N GLU A 337 8.12 41.01 9.56
CA GLU A 337 8.39 41.20 8.15
C GLU A 337 9.82 40.73 7.82
N ASP A 338 10.04 40.00 6.71
CA ASP A 338 10.89 40.53 5.65
C ASP A 338 10.83 39.78 4.30
N SER A 339 11.11 40.58 3.29
CA SER A 339 11.13 40.33 1.85
C SER A 339 12.15 39.28 1.37
N ALA A 340 11.73 38.39 0.47
CA ALA A 340 12.57 37.88 -0.63
C ALA A 340 11.72 37.26 -1.76
N VAL A 341 11.27 38.08 -2.71
CA VAL A 341 10.74 37.59 -4.00
C VAL A 341 11.91 37.14 -4.87
N ASN A 342 11.89 35.88 -5.33
CA ASN A 342 12.62 35.45 -6.51
C ASN A 342 11.62 34.76 -7.45
N ALA A 343 10.97 35.57 -8.29
CA ALA A 343 10.28 35.08 -9.46
C ALA A 343 11.31 34.86 -10.57
N ASN A 344 11.48 33.62 -11.03
CA ASN A 344 12.05 33.39 -12.35
C ASN A 344 10.89 33.31 -13.35
N GLU A 345 10.99 34.13 -14.38
CA GLU A 345 10.04 34.21 -15.48
C GLU A 345 10.23 33.00 -16.41
N GLU A 346 9.46 31.93 -16.22
CA GLU A 346 9.02 31.09 -17.32
C GLU A 346 7.72 30.36 -16.93
N GLY A 347 6.71 30.46 -17.79
CA GLY A 347 5.34 30.08 -17.47
C GLY A 347 5.07 28.58 -17.62
N GLU A 348 5.60 27.76 -16.72
CA GLU A 348 5.11 26.40 -16.50
C GLU A 348 4.24 26.33 -15.25
N VAL A 349 2.95 26.04 -15.45
CA VAL A 349 2.10 25.55 -14.37
C VAL A 349 2.55 24.12 -14.08
N ILE A 350 3.48 23.98 -13.14
CA ILE A 350 3.76 22.70 -12.51
C ILE A 350 2.47 22.31 -11.78
N LEU A 351 1.66 21.49 -12.44
CA LEU A 351 0.64 20.72 -11.76
C LEU A 351 1.37 19.86 -10.74
N ASP A 352 0.98 19.99 -9.48
CA ASP A 352 1.57 19.28 -8.35
C ASP A 352 1.13 17.81 -8.41
N LEU A 353 1.67 17.08 -9.39
CA LEU A 353 1.50 15.63 -9.49
C LEU A 353 2.26 14.98 -8.35
N ASP A 354 1.62 13.98 -7.74
CA ASP A 354 2.12 13.23 -6.59
C ASP A 354 3.65 13.06 -6.61
N PRO A 355 4.38 13.28 -5.50
CA PRO A 355 5.82 13.04 -5.44
C PRO A 355 6.16 11.58 -5.79
N ASN A 356 5.21 10.64 -5.59
CA ASN A 356 5.30 9.26 -6.03
C ASN A 356 5.24 9.09 -7.56
N TYR A 357 4.47 9.92 -8.28
CA TYR A 357 4.43 9.93 -9.75
C TYR A 357 5.76 10.45 -10.33
N ASN A 358 6.30 11.52 -9.73
CA ASN A 358 7.61 12.06 -10.11
C ASN A 358 8.74 11.06 -9.84
N PHE A 359 8.76 10.42 -8.66
CA PHE A 359 9.72 9.35 -8.34
C PHE A 359 9.60 8.15 -9.29
N MET A 360 8.37 7.70 -9.61
CA MET A 360 8.18 6.60 -10.55
C MET A 360 8.59 6.97 -11.97
N ASN A 361 8.51 8.24 -12.37
CA ASN A 361 9.03 8.70 -13.66
C ASN A 361 10.56 8.79 -13.67
N THR A 362 11.21 9.32 -12.63
CA THR A 362 12.68 9.31 -12.55
C THR A 362 13.23 7.90 -12.47
N PHE A 363 12.59 7.01 -11.71
CA PHE A 363 12.94 5.58 -11.67
C PHE A 363 12.76 4.90 -13.04
N ARG A 364 11.67 5.19 -13.77
CA ARG A 364 11.51 4.71 -15.16
C ARG A 364 12.62 5.20 -16.08
N THR A 365 13.00 6.47 -16.00
CA THR A 365 14.09 7.02 -16.85
C THR A 365 15.43 6.40 -16.49
N GLU A 366 15.75 6.26 -15.20
CA GLU A 366 16.98 5.60 -14.74
C GLU A 366 17.05 4.12 -15.18
N VAL A 367 15.96 3.35 -15.03
CA VAL A 367 15.90 1.96 -15.48
C VAL A 367 15.97 1.86 -17.01
N ALA A 368 15.37 2.80 -17.75
CA ALA A 368 15.49 2.86 -19.21
C ALA A 368 16.91 3.22 -19.67
N GLU A 369 17.60 4.13 -18.99
CA GLU A 369 19.01 4.47 -19.23
C GLU A 369 19.93 3.28 -18.94
N ILE A 370 19.75 2.60 -17.80
CA ILE A 370 20.49 1.38 -17.45
C ILE A 370 20.27 0.28 -18.50
N TYR A 371 19.02 0.07 -18.94
CA TYR A 371 18.68 -0.85 -20.01
C TYR A 371 19.37 -0.47 -21.33
N GLN A 372 19.39 0.81 -21.70
CA GLN A 372 20.05 1.29 -22.92
C GLN A 372 21.58 1.15 -22.85
N GLN A 373 22.19 1.43 -21.70
CA GLN A 373 23.63 1.23 -21.46
C GLN A 373 24.02 -0.25 -21.55
N LEU A 374 23.30 -1.15 -20.88
CA LEU A 374 23.50 -2.59 -20.98
C LEU A 374 23.29 -3.12 -22.40
N ARG A 375 22.31 -2.58 -23.14
CA ARG A 375 22.06 -2.93 -24.54
C ARG A 375 23.20 -2.48 -25.45
N GLN A 376 23.71 -1.27 -25.27
CA GLN A 376 24.86 -0.76 -26.04
C GLN A 376 26.11 -1.60 -25.74
N MET A 377 26.38 -1.87 -24.47
CA MET A 377 27.46 -2.74 -24.01
C MET A 377 27.38 -4.14 -24.63
N CYS A 378 26.19 -4.73 -24.75
CA CYS A 378 26.00 -6.01 -25.44
C CYS A 378 26.27 -5.95 -26.95
N VAL A 379 25.99 -4.82 -27.62
CA VAL A 379 26.31 -4.61 -29.03
C VAL A 379 27.81 -4.48 -29.22
N ASP A 380 28.48 -3.68 -28.38
CA ASP A 380 29.92 -3.45 -28.44
C ASP A 380 30.71 -4.75 -28.16
N PHE A 381 30.31 -5.53 -27.16
CA PHE A 381 30.89 -6.85 -26.90
C PHE A 381 30.57 -7.87 -28.00
N SER A 382 29.38 -7.83 -28.61
CA SER A 382 29.08 -8.70 -29.76
C SER A 382 29.93 -8.35 -30.98
N ALA A 383 30.22 -7.07 -31.22
CA ALA A 383 31.12 -6.62 -32.26
C ALA A 383 32.58 -7.04 -31.98
N GLN A 384 33.02 -6.95 -30.72
CA GLN A 384 34.36 -7.37 -30.31
C GLN A 384 34.55 -8.90 -30.37
N SER A 385 33.54 -9.68 -29.97
CA SER A 385 33.51 -11.14 -30.12
C SER A 385 33.57 -11.55 -31.60
N ASN A 386 32.74 -10.94 -32.46
CA ASN A 386 32.78 -11.19 -33.91
C ASN A 386 34.15 -10.84 -34.53
N ALA A 387 34.78 -9.74 -34.12
CA ALA A 387 36.11 -9.34 -34.60
C ALA A 387 37.25 -10.27 -34.12
N MET A 388 37.06 -11.00 -33.01
CA MET A 388 37.96 -12.08 -32.59
C MET A 388 37.67 -13.37 -33.37
N ALA A 389 36.40 -13.73 -33.56
CA ALA A 389 35.99 -14.92 -34.31
C ALA A 389 36.39 -14.86 -35.80
N GLU A 390 36.35 -13.68 -36.43
CA GLU A 390 36.79 -13.47 -37.82
C GLU A 390 38.32 -13.59 -37.98
N ARG A 391 39.07 -13.59 -36.88
CA ARG A 391 40.53 -13.69 -36.86
C ARG A 391 41.07 -15.13 -36.87
N ASP A 392 40.30 -16.08 -36.32
CA ASP A 392 40.69 -17.50 -36.18
C ASP A 392 39.73 -18.46 -36.91
N ALA A 393 39.63 -18.30 -38.23
CA ALA A 393 38.85 -19.19 -39.09
C ALA A 393 39.61 -20.49 -39.46
N LEU A 394 39.74 -21.43 -38.52
CA LEU A 394 40.16 -22.83 -38.78
C LEU A 394 39.35 -23.85 -37.94
N PRO A 395 39.21 -25.11 -38.39
CA PRO A 395 38.10 -25.95 -37.98
C PRO A 395 38.38 -26.88 -36.77
N SER A 396 37.40 -26.93 -35.86
CA SER A 396 37.07 -28.09 -35.00
C SER A 396 38.21 -28.65 -34.13
N SER A 397 38.57 -27.93 -33.07
CA SER A 397 39.35 -28.50 -31.96
C SER A 397 38.59 -29.61 -31.22
N ARG A 398 39.29 -30.69 -30.88
CA ARG A 398 38.77 -31.74 -29.98
C ARG A 398 38.68 -31.23 -28.53
N PRO A 399 37.86 -31.85 -27.67
CA PRO A 399 37.82 -31.52 -26.24
C PRO A 399 39.18 -31.82 -25.58
N GLY A 400 39.98 -30.77 -25.35
CA GLY A 400 41.31 -30.86 -24.74
C GLY A 400 42.25 -29.71 -25.12
N ASP A 401 42.23 -29.28 -26.39
CA ASP A 401 43.18 -28.28 -26.94
C ASP A 401 42.58 -26.86 -27.01
N TRP A 402 41.83 -26.46 -25.98
CA TRP A 402 41.29 -25.10 -25.87
C TRP A 402 42.42 -24.15 -25.46
N THR A 403 42.85 -23.26 -26.37
CA THR A 403 43.81 -22.20 -26.04
C THR A 403 43.16 -21.18 -25.08
N PRO A 404 43.96 -20.42 -24.29
CA PRO A 404 43.43 -19.41 -23.38
C PRO A 404 42.47 -18.41 -24.05
N ASP A 405 42.72 -18.05 -25.31
CA ASP A 405 41.88 -17.14 -26.09
C ASP A 405 40.52 -17.76 -26.46
N GLN A 406 40.46 -19.07 -26.73
CA GLN A 406 39.21 -19.78 -26.99
C GLN A 406 38.40 -20.01 -25.71
N LEU A 407 39.07 -20.27 -24.58
CA LEU A 407 38.45 -20.30 -23.25
C LEU A 407 37.85 -18.94 -22.88
N ALA A 408 38.57 -17.85 -23.18
CA ALA A 408 38.06 -16.50 -23.03
C ALA A 408 36.80 -16.29 -23.89
N LEU A 409 36.80 -16.68 -25.18
CA LEU A 409 35.61 -16.59 -26.05
C LEU A 409 34.38 -17.30 -25.46
N VAL A 410 34.54 -18.52 -24.92
CA VAL A 410 33.44 -19.24 -24.25
C VAL A 410 32.96 -18.53 -22.97
N GLU A 411 33.88 -17.93 -22.20
CA GLU A 411 33.52 -17.12 -21.04
C GLU A 411 32.80 -15.81 -21.45
N TRP A 412 33.23 -15.18 -22.54
CA TRP A 412 32.59 -14.00 -23.13
C TRP A 412 31.15 -14.31 -23.60
N ASP A 413 30.93 -15.44 -24.27
CA ASP A 413 29.60 -15.88 -24.69
C ASP A 413 28.68 -16.18 -23.48
N PHE A 414 29.22 -16.76 -22.40
CA PHE A 414 28.45 -16.95 -21.16
C PHE A 414 28.08 -15.62 -20.49
N ARG A 415 29.03 -14.67 -20.42
CA ARG A 415 28.78 -13.31 -19.91
C ARG A 415 27.75 -12.57 -20.77
N LEU A 416 27.82 -12.69 -22.10
CA LEU A 416 26.84 -12.14 -23.03
C LEU A 416 25.45 -12.78 -22.89
N ALA A 417 25.37 -14.09 -22.67
CA ALA A 417 24.10 -14.77 -22.42
C ALA A 417 23.47 -14.31 -21.10
N SER A 418 24.27 -14.17 -20.04
CA SER A 418 23.84 -13.61 -18.76
C SER A 418 23.31 -12.18 -18.90
N LEU A 419 24.05 -11.30 -19.59
CA LEU A 419 23.62 -9.92 -19.86
C LEU A 419 22.34 -9.86 -20.71
N ARG A 420 22.16 -10.75 -21.69
CA ARG A 420 20.93 -10.86 -22.48
C ARG A 420 19.73 -11.27 -21.62
N ASN A 421 19.90 -12.16 -20.66
CA ASN A 421 18.85 -12.54 -19.72
C ASN A 421 18.48 -11.38 -18.78
N VAL A 422 19.47 -10.68 -18.20
CA VAL A 422 19.22 -9.47 -17.39
C VAL A 422 18.50 -8.39 -18.22
N LEU A 423 18.83 -8.24 -19.51
CA LEU A 423 18.10 -7.35 -20.41
C LEU A 423 16.67 -7.81 -20.71
N THR A 424 16.39 -9.11 -20.83
CA THR A 424 15.00 -9.58 -20.95
C THR A 424 14.22 -9.33 -19.67
N ASP A 425 14.82 -9.57 -18.51
CA ASP A 425 14.17 -9.39 -17.21
C ASP A 425 13.87 -7.91 -16.96
N LEU A 426 14.83 -7.01 -17.20
CA LEU A 426 14.62 -5.55 -17.14
C LEU A 426 13.56 -5.08 -18.15
N ARG A 427 13.48 -5.68 -19.33
CA ARG A 427 12.43 -5.37 -20.32
C ARG A 427 11.05 -5.79 -19.81
N TYR A 428 10.92 -6.97 -19.20
CA TYR A 428 9.67 -7.39 -18.58
C TYR A 428 9.30 -6.48 -17.41
N LEU A 429 10.27 -6.11 -16.57
CA LEU A 429 10.05 -5.23 -15.42
C LEU A 429 9.61 -3.81 -15.84
N LEU A 430 10.20 -3.25 -16.91
CA LEU A 430 9.73 -2.02 -17.55
C LEU A 430 8.32 -2.16 -18.14
N GLN A 431 7.99 -3.34 -18.69
CA GLN A 431 6.68 -3.62 -19.27
C GLN A 431 5.59 -3.81 -18.18
N ASP A 432 5.91 -4.41 -17.04
CA ASP A 432 5.04 -4.54 -15.86
C ASP A 432 4.82 -3.19 -15.16
N LEU A 433 5.88 -2.39 -15.04
CA LEU A 433 5.77 -0.99 -14.61
C LEU A 433 4.89 -0.17 -15.57
N THR A 434 4.66 -0.61 -16.82
CA THR A 434 3.74 0.03 -17.75
C THR A 434 2.29 -0.34 -17.43
N ILE A 435 1.79 0.23 -16.34
CA ILE A 435 0.35 0.29 -16.03
C ILE A 435 -0.38 0.72 -17.31
N PRO A 436 -1.37 -0.06 -17.80
CA PRO A 436 -2.15 0.35 -18.95
C PRO A 436 -2.89 1.63 -18.58
N GLN A 437 -2.46 2.75 -19.17
CA GLN A 437 -3.21 4.00 -19.13
C GLN A 437 -4.65 3.69 -19.56
N PRO A 438 -5.68 3.97 -18.75
CA PRO A 438 -7.05 3.89 -19.23
C PRO A 438 -7.16 4.88 -20.39
N THR A 439 -7.31 4.37 -21.61
CA THR A 439 -7.34 5.20 -22.81
C THR A 439 -8.60 6.04 -22.81
N THR A 440 -8.52 7.23 -22.22
CA THR A 440 -9.44 8.34 -22.45
C THR A 440 -9.25 8.85 -23.88
N ASN A 441 -9.72 8.03 -24.83
CA ASN A 441 -9.89 8.38 -26.24
C ASN A 441 -10.94 9.49 -26.36
N VAL A 442 -10.55 10.71 -26.02
CA VAL A 442 -11.33 11.94 -26.21
C VAL A 442 -10.63 12.78 -27.28
N ALA A 443 -10.70 12.32 -28.53
CA ALA A 443 -10.68 13.22 -29.69
C ALA A 443 -11.16 12.53 -30.99
N ALA A 444 -12.12 13.20 -31.63
CA ALA A 444 -12.39 13.23 -33.07
C ALA A 444 -13.14 12.08 -33.77
N ALA A 445 -14.20 12.51 -34.49
CA ALA A 445 -14.79 11.93 -35.70
C ALA A 445 -15.79 10.75 -35.60
N SER A 446 -17.02 11.04 -35.14
CA SER A 446 -18.12 11.12 -36.12
C SER A 446 -19.30 11.96 -35.62
N SER A 447 -19.66 12.99 -36.39
CA SER A 447 -20.97 13.64 -36.34
C SER A 447 -21.63 13.47 -37.72
N PRO A 448 -22.96 13.24 -37.80
CA PRO A 448 -23.62 12.88 -39.05
C PRO A 448 -23.73 14.06 -40.04
N PRO A 449 -23.92 13.78 -41.35
CA PRO A 449 -23.91 14.81 -42.38
C PRO A 449 -25.19 15.67 -42.38
N ILE A 450 -25.02 16.98 -42.31
CA ILE A 450 -26.09 17.97 -42.54
C ILE A 450 -26.18 18.26 -44.05
N PRO A 451 -27.39 18.33 -44.66
CA PRO A 451 -27.55 18.36 -46.12
C PRO A 451 -27.18 19.71 -46.76
N LYS A 452 -26.78 19.64 -48.03
CA LYS A 452 -26.44 20.81 -48.87
C LYS A 452 -27.68 21.67 -49.18
N PRO A 453 -27.58 23.02 -49.14
CA PRO A 453 -28.51 23.89 -49.86
C PRO A 453 -28.12 24.00 -51.35
N SER A 454 -29.11 23.97 -52.24
CA SER A 454 -28.98 24.21 -53.68
C SER A 454 -29.14 25.69 -54.05
N PRO A 455 -28.52 26.19 -55.14
CA PRO A 455 -28.53 27.63 -55.48
C PRO A 455 -29.64 28.02 -56.49
N SER A 456 -30.62 28.79 -56.01
CA SER A 456 -31.55 29.68 -56.76
C SER A 456 -32.50 30.30 -55.72
N ASP A 457 -33.04 31.53 -55.84
CA ASP A 457 -33.11 32.47 -56.97
C ASP A 457 -33.28 33.91 -56.41
N LYS A 458 -32.89 34.94 -57.19
CA LYS A 458 -33.41 36.35 -57.27
C LYS A 458 -33.83 37.12 -55.98
N ALA A 459 -33.22 38.29 -55.74
CA ALA A 459 -33.79 39.64 -56.00
C ALA A 459 -35.05 40.00 -55.18
N ILE A 460 -35.08 41.10 -54.43
CA ILE A 460 -35.55 42.46 -54.82
C ILE A 460 -35.32 43.31 -53.54
N ASP A 461 -34.49 44.37 -53.54
CA ASP A 461 -34.78 45.78 -53.90
C ASP A 461 -35.51 46.58 -52.79
N VAL A 462 -35.15 47.86 -52.68
CA VAL A 462 -35.49 48.86 -51.61
C VAL A 462 -34.74 48.71 -50.27
#